data_AF-A0A183GUD8-F1
#
_entry.id   AF-A0A183GUD8-F1
#
_cell.length_a   1.000
_cell.length_b   1.000
_cell.length_c   1.000
_cell.angle_alpha   90.00
_cell.angle_beta   90.00
_cell.angle_gamma   90.00
#
_symmetry.space_group_name_H-M   'P 1'
#
loop_
_entity.id
_entity.type
_entity.pdbx_description
1 polymer ?
#
loop_
_entity_poly.entity_id
_entity_poly.type
_entity_poly.pdbx_seq_one_letter_code
_entity_poly.pdbx_strand_id
1 'polypeptide(L)'
;MYELSIGPLGDWNGTAKVIAKSGNIFREKVDAVCVSVSSTLEHSSAVWKAISKEAGLNEYKAAFVKARDAVGHWLSRGEVLVVNTTATKLSAKFVFLVVHPDIHHLEAAHRSVFREAAARQCSSIAIPGLGCGRPLKLLHYSLCCLVPPFDSRA
;
A
#
# COMPACT_ATOMS: atom_id res chain seq x y z
N MET A 1 11.42 16.80 -4.69
CA MET A 1 10.14 16.50 -4.01
C MET A 1 9.08 17.29 -4.75
N TYR A 2 8.10 16.61 -5.35
CA TYR A 2 7.01 17.27 -6.05
C TYR A 2 5.75 17.11 -5.21
N GLU A 3 5.02 18.20 -5.03
CA GLU A 3 3.78 18.23 -4.27
C GLU A 3 2.68 18.78 -5.18
N LEU A 4 1.59 18.04 -5.28
CA LEU A 4 0.40 18.42 -6.00
C LEU A 4 -0.79 18.32 -5.05
N SER A 5 -1.58 19.39 -4.97
CA SER A 5 -2.88 19.31 -4.30
C SER A 5 -3.95 19.10 -5.36
N ILE A 6 -4.65 17.99 -5.25
CA ILE A 6 -5.79 17.65 -6.09
C ILE A 6 -7.04 18.09 -5.31
N GLY A 7 -7.69 19.13 -5.79
CA GLY A 7 -8.95 19.66 -5.25
C GLY A 7 -10.15 19.22 -6.10
N PRO A 8 -11.37 19.64 -5.73
CA PRO A 8 -12.60 18.90 -5.94
C PRO A 8 -12.71 18.31 -7.35
N LEU A 9 -12.93 16.99 -7.38
CA LEU A 9 -13.02 16.21 -8.62
C LEU A 9 -14.45 15.69 -8.75
N GLY A 10 -15.20 16.24 -9.71
CA GLY A 10 -16.61 15.91 -9.87
C GLY A 10 -17.42 16.24 -8.60
N ASP A 11 -18.16 15.27 -8.08
CA ASP A 11 -19.01 15.43 -6.88
C ASP A 11 -18.22 15.32 -5.56
N TRP A 12 -16.90 15.09 -5.62
CA TRP A 12 -16.07 14.97 -4.43
C TRP A 12 -15.56 16.34 -3.98
N ASN A 13 -16.07 16.82 -2.83
CA ASN A 13 -15.66 18.08 -2.19
C ASN A 13 -14.35 17.98 -1.37
N GLY A 14 -13.65 16.85 -1.42
CA GLY A 14 -12.40 16.68 -0.69
C GLY A 14 -11.19 17.29 -1.43
N THR A 15 -10.12 17.48 -0.68
CA THR A 15 -8.78 17.79 -1.19
C THR A 15 -7.85 16.66 -0.83
N ALA A 16 -7.12 16.13 -1.81
CA ALA A 16 -6.08 15.13 -1.63
C ALA A 16 -4.74 15.77 -1.94
N LYS A 17 -3.82 15.65 -0.99
CA LYS A 17 -2.44 16.07 -1.20
C LYS A 17 -1.65 14.86 -1.69
N VAL A 18 -1.06 15.01 -2.87
CA VAL A 18 -0.24 14.02 -3.56
C VAL A 18 1.21 14.48 -3.48
N ILE A 19 2.04 13.69 -2.81
CA ILE A 19 3.46 13.99 -2.65
C ILE A 19 4.27 12.91 -3.34
N ALA A 20 5.06 13.28 -4.35
CA ALA A 20 6.02 12.40 -4.97
C ALA A 20 7.40 12.56 -4.32
N LYS A 21 7.88 11.48 -3.68
CA LYS A 21 9.22 11.39 -3.09
C LYS A 21 10.01 10.23 -3.68
N SER A 22 11.32 10.36 -3.58
CA SER A 22 12.28 9.28 -3.77
C SER A 22 12.83 8.91 -2.39
N GLY A 23 12.81 7.63 -2.04
CA GLY A 23 13.28 7.15 -0.76
C GLY A 23 12.80 5.74 -0.43
N ASN A 24 13.17 5.27 0.76
CA ASN A 24 12.67 4.01 1.28
C ASN A 24 11.24 4.18 1.80
N ILE A 25 10.27 3.59 1.10
CA ILE A 25 8.85 3.69 1.43
C ILE A 25 8.51 3.19 2.84
N PHE A 26 9.29 2.25 3.38
CA PHE A 26 9.08 1.68 4.72
C PHE A 26 9.48 2.61 5.87
N ARG A 27 10.17 3.72 5.57
CA ARG A 27 10.55 4.75 6.55
C ARG A 27 9.61 5.96 6.55
N GLU A 28 8.69 6.01 5.60
CA GLU A 28 7.71 7.10 5.55
C GLU A 28 6.71 6.96 6.70
N LYS A 29 6.38 8.08 7.34
CA LYS A 29 5.36 8.15 8.40
C LYS A 29 3.98 8.27 7.76
N VAL A 30 3.45 7.15 7.32
CA VAL A 30 2.11 7.03 6.70
C VAL A 30 1.31 5.95 7.42
N ASP A 31 -0.02 5.98 7.33
CA ASP A 31 -0.86 4.95 7.97
C ASP A 31 -0.75 3.60 7.26
N ALA A 32 -0.66 3.62 5.93
CA ALA A 32 -0.56 2.42 5.11
C ALA A 32 0.58 2.50 4.07
N VAL A 33 1.28 1.39 3.85
CA VAL A 33 2.29 1.25 2.80
C VAL A 33 1.87 0.17 1.82
N CYS A 34 1.86 0.47 0.53
CA CYS A 34 1.59 -0.51 -0.50
C CYS A 34 2.86 -1.19 -1.00
N VAL A 35 2.73 -2.48 -1.33
CA VAL A 35 3.80 -3.31 -1.87
C VAL A 35 3.21 -4.20 -2.95
N SER A 36 3.83 -4.22 -4.14
CA SER A 36 3.44 -5.17 -5.18
C SER A 36 4.03 -6.56 -4.88
N VAL A 37 3.20 -7.58 -4.94
CA VAL A 37 3.57 -8.99 -4.77
C VAL A 37 3.06 -9.83 -5.94
N SER A 38 3.62 -11.02 -6.13
CA SER A 38 3.08 -12.00 -7.09
C SER A 38 1.71 -12.52 -6.63
N SER A 39 1.02 -13.26 -7.50
CA SER A 39 -0.21 -14.00 -7.14
C SER A 39 0.02 -15.03 -6.03
N THR A 40 1.26 -15.49 -5.87
CA THR A 40 1.67 -16.34 -4.75
C THR A 40 1.84 -15.58 -3.44
N LEU A 41 1.58 -14.26 -3.40
CA LEU A 41 1.96 -13.28 -2.36
C LEU A 41 3.39 -13.45 -1.86
N GLU A 42 4.27 -13.97 -2.71
CA GLU A 42 5.68 -14.05 -2.42
C GLU A 42 6.27 -12.66 -2.62
N HIS A 43 6.93 -12.19 -1.56
CA HIS A 43 7.71 -10.99 -1.63
C HIS A 43 8.96 -11.23 -2.47
N SER A 44 9.33 -10.25 -3.29
CA SER A 44 10.70 -10.17 -3.79
C SER A 44 11.66 -10.21 -2.59
N SER A 45 12.76 -10.96 -2.72
CA SER A 45 13.77 -11.08 -1.67
C SER A 45 14.32 -9.73 -1.21
N ALA A 46 14.35 -8.72 -2.10
CA ALA A 46 14.75 -7.36 -1.77
C ALA A 46 13.70 -6.64 -0.90
N VAL A 47 12.42 -6.79 -1.25
CA VAL A 47 11.29 -6.19 -0.51
C VAL A 47 11.17 -6.83 0.86
N TRP A 48 11.24 -8.17 0.94
CA TRP A 48 11.21 -8.89 2.21
C TRP A 48 12.33 -8.44 3.14
N LYS A 49 13.56 -8.31 2.62
CA LYS A 49 14.71 -7.79 3.40
C LYS A 49 14.48 -6.35 3.86
N ALA A 50 13.96 -5.49 3.00
CA ALA A 50 13.69 -4.09 3.34
C ALA A 50 12.63 -3.96 4.45
N ILE A 51 11.52 -4.71 4.33
CA ILE A 51 10.47 -4.73 5.35
C ILE A 51 10.99 -5.34 6.64
N SER A 52 11.62 -6.53 6.58
CA SER A 52 12.11 -7.23 7.77
C SER A 52 13.16 -6.43 8.53
N LYS A 53 13.96 -5.61 7.84
CA LYS A 53 14.94 -4.72 8.46
C LYS A 53 14.30 -3.59 9.27
N GLU A 54 13.18 -3.04 8.80
CA GLU A 54 12.52 -1.89 9.43
C GLU A 54 11.41 -2.33 10.40
N ALA A 55 10.63 -3.36 10.06
CA ALA A 55 9.51 -3.87 10.86
C ALA A 55 9.94 -4.87 11.95
N GLY A 56 11.08 -5.55 11.78
CA GLY A 56 11.45 -6.73 12.56
C GLY A 56 10.99 -8.02 11.88
N LEU A 57 11.94 -8.95 11.70
CA LEU A 57 11.73 -10.17 10.90
C LEU A 57 10.63 -11.07 11.49
N ASN A 58 10.65 -11.27 12.80
CA ASN A 58 9.75 -12.22 13.46
C ASN A 58 8.34 -11.65 13.58
N GLU A 59 8.25 -10.36 13.92
CA GLU A 59 7.00 -9.63 14.10
C GLU A 59 6.26 -9.49 12.78
N TYR A 60 6.97 -9.10 11.71
CA TYR A 60 6.37 -9.01 10.38
C TYR A 60 5.96 -10.38 9.84
N LYS A 61 6.78 -11.41 10.06
CA LYS A 61 6.44 -12.78 9.63
C LYS A 61 5.17 -13.28 10.33
N ALA A 62 5.01 -13.06 11.62
CA ALA A 62 3.81 -13.43 12.36
C ALA A 62 2.57 -12.67 11.84
N ALA A 63 2.70 -11.37 11.59
CA ALA A 63 1.62 -10.56 11.01
C ALA A 63 1.22 -11.02 9.61
N PHE A 64 2.20 -11.34 8.77
CA PHE A 64 1.99 -11.84 7.41
C PHE A 64 1.27 -13.19 7.40
N VAL A 65 1.71 -14.14 8.23
CA VAL A 65 1.07 -15.46 8.36
C VAL A 65 -0.38 -15.30 8.82
N LYS A 66 -0.63 -14.48 9.86
CA LYS A 66 -1.99 -14.21 10.33
C LYS A 66 -2.89 -13.62 9.24
N ALA A 67 -2.38 -12.68 8.45
CA ALA A 67 -3.12 -12.08 7.34
C ALA A 67 -3.41 -13.13 6.24
N ARG A 68 -2.41 -13.95 5.90
CA ARG A 68 -2.56 -15.01 4.90
C ARG A 68 -3.61 -16.04 5.32
N ASP A 69 -3.55 -16.49 6.57
CA ASP A 69 -4.47 -17.49 7.11
C ASP A 69 -5.91 -16.97 7.17
N ALA A 70 -6.07 -15.66 7.41
CA ALA A 70 -7.40 -15.03 7.45
C ALA A 70 -8.10 -14.99 6.08
N VAL A 71 -7.35 -14.92 4.98
CA VAL A 71 -7.92 -14.92 3.62
C VAL A 71 -8.25 -16.34 3.18
N GLY A 72 -7.39 -17.32 3.47
CA GLY A 72 -7.65 -18.74 3.20
C GLY A 72 -7.79 -19.13 1.72
N HIS A 73 -7.70 -18.18 0.79
CA HIS A 73 -7.76 -18.37 -0.66
C HIS A 73 -6.64 -17.60 -1.39
N TRP A 74 -6.45 -17.94 -2.66
CA TRP A 74 -5.50 -17.25 -3.53
C TRP A 74 -6.09 -15.93 -4.01
N LEU A 75 -5.33 -14.85 -3.89
CA LEU A 75 -5.75 -13.55 -4.37
C LEU A 75 -5.54 -13.40 -5.88
N SER A 76 -6.53 -12.79 -6.53
CA SER A 76 -6.53 -12.46 -7.95
C SER A 76 -5.78 -11.16 -8.23
N ARG A 77 -5.47 -10.91 -9.51
CA ARG A 77 -4.74 -9.70 -9.94
C ARG A 77 -5.49 -8.43 -9.53
N GLY A 78 -4.79 -7.49 -8.91
CA GLY A 78 -5.38 -6.24 -8.40
C GLY A 78 -6.10 -6.36 -7.05
N GLU A 79 -6.15 -7.54 -6.44
CA GLU A 79 -6.60 -7.68 -5.06
C GLU A 79 -5.50 -7.33 -4.06
N VAL A 80 -5.91 -7.03 -2.83
CA VAL A 80 -5.05 -6.51 -1.76
C VAL A 80 -5.16 -7.39 -0.54
N LEU A 81 -4.04 -7.94 -0.07
CA LEU A 81 -3.94 -8.50 1.27
C LEU A 81 -3.51 -7.40 2.24
N VAL A 82 -4.29 -7.19 3.30
CA VAL A 82 -3.92 -6.25 4.36
C VAL A 82 -3.20 -6.98 5.48
N VAL A 83 -1.96 -6.58 5.73
CA VAL A 83 -1.16 -7.02 6.87
C VAL A 83 -1.21 -5.94 7.94
N ASN A 84 -1.68 -6.29 9.13
CA ASN A 84 -1.67 -5.38 10.28
C ASN A 84 -0.27 -5.38 10.90
N THR A 85 0.42 -4.23 10.85
CA THR A 85 1.80 -4.07 11.30
C THR A 85 1.92 -3.26 12.59
N THR A 86 0.84 -3.02 13.33
CA THR A 86 0.88 -2.26 14.59
C THR A 86 1.74 -2.91 15.69
N ALA A 87 1.93 -4.23 15.62
CA ALA A 87 2.80 -4.98 16.53
C ALA A 87 4.28 -5.00 16.09
N THR A 88 4.62 -4.32 15.00
CA THR A 88 5.98 -4.28 14.43
C THR A 88 6.65 -2.94 14.71
N LYS A 89 7.94 -2.82 14.38
CA LYS A 89 8.69 -1.55 14.48
C LYS A 89 8.42 -0.58 13.32
N LEU A 90 7.56 -0.95 12.38
CA LEU A 90 7.24 -0.13 11.22
C LEU A 90 6.44 1.11 11.65
N SER A 91 6.75 2.26 11.06
CA SER A 91 5.96 3.49 11.32
C SER A 91 4.54 3.41 10.77
N ALA A 92 4.32 2.55 9.77
CA ALA A 92 3.00 2.31 9.20
C ALA A 92 2.21 1.27 9.99
N LYS A 93 0.91 1.55 10.16
CA LYS A 93 -0.05 0.67 10.85
C LYS A 93 -0.44 -0.52 9.99
N PHE A 94 -0.46 -0.34 8.67
CA PHE A 94 -0.84 -1.36 7.72
C PHE A 94 0.15 -1.48 6.56
N VAL A 95 0.34 -2.71 6.09
CA VAL A 95 1.04 -2.99 4.84
C VAL A 95 0.05 -3.66 3.89
N PHE A 96 -0.17 -3.04 2.74
CA PHE A 96 -1.09 -3.51 1.71
C PHE A 96 -0.28 -4.25 0.64
N LEU A 97 -0.45 -5.56 0.56
CA LEU A 97 0.17 -6.39 -0.46
C LEU A 97 -0.76 -6.51 -1.65
N VAL A 98 -0.43 -5.78 -2.71
CA VAL A 98 -1.22 -5.70 -3.93
C VAL A 98 -0.70 -6.75 -4.90
N VAL A 99 -1.56 -7.70 -5.29
CA VAL A 99 -1.22 -8.66 -6.34
C VAL A 99 -0.98 -7.90 -7.64
N HIS A 100 0.18 -8.12 -8.25
CA HIS A 100 0.64 -7.40 -9.44
C HIS A 100 -0.48 -7.26 -10.49
N PRO A 101 -0.95 -6.04 -10.77
CA PRO A 101 -2.01 -5.82 -11.74
C PRO A 101 -1.42 -5.78 -13.16
N ASP A 102 -2.17 -6.33 -14.12
CA ASP A 102 -1.92 -6.03 -15.54
C ASP A 102 -2.47 -4.65 -15.88
N ILE A 103 -2.20 -4.18 -17.11
CA ILE A 103 -2.71 -2.90 -17.63
C ILE A 103 -4.24 -2.78 -17.49
N HIS A 104 -4.98 -3.89 -17.66
CA HIS A 104 -6.44 -3.92 -17.53
C HIS A 104 -6.93 -3.90 -16.07
N HIS A 105 -6.07 -4.27 -15.12
CA HIS A 105 -6.41 -4.38 -13.70
C HIS A 105 -5.79 -3.25 -12.85
N LEU A 106 -5.06 -2.32 -13.48
CA LEU A 106 -4.35 -1.26 -12.77
C LEU A 106 -5.31 -0.31 -12.04
N GLU A 107 -6.40 0.08 -12.70
CA GLU A 107 -7.43 0.92 -12.09
C GLU A 107 -8.11 0.20 -10.92
N ALA A 108 -8.49 -1.06 -11.12
CA ALA A 108 -9.08 -1.89 -10.09
C ALA A 108 -8.16 -2.04 -8.87
N ALA A 109 -6.85 -2.20 -9.08
CA ALA A 109 -5.87 -2.29 -8.02
C ALA A 109 -5.79 -1.00 -7.18
N HIS A 110 -5.74 0.16 -7.83
CA HIS A 110 -5.75 1.44 -7.11
C HIS A 110 -7.06 1.64 -6.36
N ARG A 111 -8.21 1.31 -6.97
CA ARG A 111 -9.52 1.37 -6.31
C ARG A 111 -9.57 0.46 -5.08
N SER A 112 -9.08 -0.78 -5.17
CA SER A 112 -8.99 -1.71 -4.03
C SER A 112 -8.11 -1.17 -2.91
N VAL A 113 -6.95 -0.60 -3.25
CA VAL A 113 -6.05 0.05 -2.29
C VAL A 113 -6.73 1.19 -1.55
N PHE A 114 -7.39 2.10 -2.26
CA PHE A 114 -8.10 3.22 -1.63
C PHE A 114 -9.32 2.76 -0.84
N ARG A 115 -10.03 1.73 -1.30
CA ARG A 115 -11.15 1.12 -0.57
C ARG A 115 -10.70 0.54 0.77
N GLU A 116 -9.60 -0.22 0.79
CA GLU A 116 -9.03 -0.76 2.03
C GLU A 116 -8.50 0.34 2.95
N ALA A 117 -7.92 1.40 2.39
CA ALA A 117 -7.49 2.57 3.15
C ALA A 117 -8.68 3.27 3.82
N ALA A 118 -9.76 3.51 3.08
CA ALA A 118 -10.97 4.15 3.57
C ALA A 118 -11.68 3.29 4.63
N ALA A 119 -11.83 1.98 4.39
CA ALA A 119 -12.42 1.04 5.35
C ALA A 119 -11.66 0.99 6.69
N ARG A 120 -10.39 1.38 6.68
CA ARG A 120 -9.49 1.39 7.87
C ARG A 120 -9.23 2.79 8.39
N GLN A 121 -9.92 3.80 7.86
CA GLN A 121 -9.77 5.20 8.25
C GLN A 121 -8.31 5.69 8.15
N CYS A 122 -7.57 5.19 7.16
CA CYS A 122 -6.21 5.65 6.89
C CYS A 122 -6.26 7.07 6.34
N SER A 123 -5.52 7.98 6.98
CA SER A 123 -5.39 9.38 6.54
C SER A 123 -4.30 9.56 5.50
N SER A 124 -3.32 8.64 5.46
CA SER A 124 -2.17 8.71 4.55
C SER A 124 -1.76 7.33 4.05
N ILE A 125 -1.47 7.24 2.76
CA ILE A 125 -1.01 6.00 2.14
C ILE A 125 0.18 6.28 1.23
N ALA A 126 1.22 5.44 1.32
CA ALA A 126 2.34 5.48 0.39
C ALA A 126 2.20 4.38 -0.65
N ILE A 127 2.07 4.77 -1.93
CA ILE A 127 1.90 3.86 -3.06
C ILE A 127 3.17 3.90 -3.92
N PRO A 128 3.90 2.79 -4.10
CA PRO A 128 4.99 2.72 -5.07
C PRO A 128 4.40 2.65 -6.50
N GLY A 129 5.20 2.83 -7.54
CA GLY A 129 4.75 2.65 -8.93
C GLY A 129 4.22 1.23 -9.20
N LEU A 130 2.90 1.03 -9.03
CA LEU A 130 2.22 -0.23 -9.32
C LEU A 130 2.16 -0.45 -10.84
N GLY A 131 2.48 -1.66 -11.31
CA GLY A 131 2.40 -2.01 -12.73
C GLY A 131 3.59 -1.56 -13.60
N CYS A 132 4.56 -0.81 -13.06
CA CYS A 132 5.82 -0.54 -13.75
C CYS A 132 6.73 -1.78 -13.70
N GLY A 133 7.23 -2.24 -14.85
CA GLY A 133 7.73 -3.60 -15.08
C GLY A 133 8.84 -4.14 -14.14
N ARG A 134 8.75 -5.46 -13.89
CA ARG A 134 9.56 -6.34 -13.02
C ARG A 134 9.60 -5.91 -11.53
N PRO A 135 9.71 -6.85 -10.57
CA PRO A 135 9.85 -6.55 -9.14
C PRO A 135 11.24 -5.98 -8.78
N LEU A 136 11.86 -5.22 -9.69
CA LEU A 136 13.23 -4.72 -9.60
C LEU A 136 13.27 -3.27 -9.14
N LYS A 137 13.93 -3.10 -7.98
CA LYS A 137 14.37 -1.83 -7.36
C LYS A 137 13.21 -0.94 -6.91
N LEU A 138 13.11 -0.82 -5.58
CA LEU A 138 12.42 0.21 -4.77
C LEU A 138 12.87 1.66 -5.10
N LEU A 139 13.21 1.96 -6.35
CA LEU A 139 13.65 3.25 -6.81
C LEU A 139 12.53 3.89 -7.62
N HIS A 140 11.86 4.79 -6.91
CA HIS A 140 11.26 6.02 -7.38
C HIS A 140 9.74 6.04 -7.51
N TYR A 141 9.20 7.10 -6.90
CA TYR A 141 7.80 7.51 -6.77
C TYR A 141 7.06 6.74 -5.67
N SER A 142 7.24 7.19 -4.43
CA SER A 142 6.18 7.08 -3.44
C SER A 142 5.17 8.18 -3.71
N LEU A 143 3.94 7.80 -4.04
CA LEU A 143 2.79 8.68 -4.03
C LEU A 143 2.23 8.63 -2.61
N CYS A 144 2.49 9.67 -1.81
CA CYS A 144 1.79 9.84 -0.54
C CYS A 144 0.45 10.50 -0.85
N CYS A 145 -0.64 9.74 -0.84
CA CYS A 145 -1.98 10.29 -0.90
C CYS A 145 -2.46 10.50 0.54
N LEU A 146 -2.65 11.75 0.94
CA LEU A 146 -3.44 12.08 2.10
C LEU A 146 -4.92 11.91 1.72
N VAL A 147 -5.54 10.83 2.20
CA VAL A 147 -6.97 10.55 2.00
C VAL A 147 -7.70 11.27 3.15
N PRO A 148 -8.53 12.30 2.88
CA PRO A 148 -9.36 12.87 3.93
C PRO A 148 -10.33 11.79 4.47
N PRO A 149 -10.86 11.94 5.70
CA PRO A 149 -11.86 11.01 6.21
C PRO A 149 -13.00 10.89 5.19
N PHE A 150 -13.13 9.72 4.58
CA PHE A 150 -14.24 9.39 3.68
C PHE A 150 -15.49 9.34 4.55
N ASP A 151 -16.27 10.43 4.55
CA ASP A 151 -17.61 10.41 5.10
C ASP A 151 -18.46 9.54 4.16
N SER A 152 -18.81 8.34 4.62
CA SER A 152 -19.59 7.36 3.87
C SER A 152 -21.08 7.73 3.81
N ARG A 153 -21.40 9.01 3.69
CA ARG A 153 -22.76 9.53 3.51
C ARG A 153 -22.82 10.31 2.19
N ALA A 154 -23.02 9.58 1.11
CA ALA A 154 -23.63 10.07 -0.13
C ALA A 154 -24.38 8.92 -0.78
#